data_AF-A0A1R2C1L6-F1
#
_entry.id   AF-A0A1R2C1L6-F1
#
_cell.length_a   1.000
_cell.length_b   1.000
_cell.length_c   1.000
_cell.angle_alpha   90.00
_cell.angle_beta   90.00
_cell.angle_gamma   90.00
#
_symmetry.space_group_name_H-M   'P 1'
#
loop_
_entity.id
_entity.type
_entity.pdbx_description
1 polymer ?
#
loop_
_entity_poly.entity_id
_entity_poly.type
_entity_poly.pdbx_seq_one_letter_code
_entity_poly.pdbx_strand_id
1 'polypeptide(L)'
;MDQLLESLEFQYLEIFSEDISQELKIRYLATKSGDPKLAYSFWKFFGQKVLQISNNQESKLTEMVQELFTGLCIIIEQSFKALSAQETINNFLQNKLKDRESSEKSTEKSIEKTPTPKRNSMSELEKQRSSQEDSKELEKIEILKAENQTLEFKHNELLITVEQLIAKSRPVREKPLRTVPTKKIAASAAMPILKPNIEKKTIVPKQAPPKKQPVKPKLNAIREITIKQLKDYIEDIYVTKTKFDAKCYEDCQPRETMDQYLYTYLSQKYGLKNLISEWSLIILKAIEKYEHEDSEVLLFSKILNNRINEEYQQNFDKLKENMKQLLKAKLQQRNPFMREMELNSLVKEKINGVLDDDEWATIIVSMYSQKEAQFMIGNLKTLLEEQFFKLSAGRRNKLIINKTDATYNEVQNFILSYDLLAHEAYIGPLWNEFSAIDTDEDGIISIEEFRKMVANIGMEDRFDRLLATIDPNDTGYTNFSDCVTLFMYEMVTADDETEISVINWLSSSHRDRVFY
;
A
#
# COMPACT_ATOMS: atom_id res chain seq x y z
N MET A 1 -11.10 -15.64 -1.36
CA MET A 1 -11.53 -17.02 -1.67
C MET A 1 -11.88 -17.13 -3.14
N ASP A 2 -12.83 -16.35 -3.65
CA ASP A 2 -13.11 -16.30 -5.09
C ASP A 2 -11.88 -15.86 -5.91
N GLN A 3 -11.10 -14.89 -5.42
CA GLN A 3 -9.80 -14.53 -6.02
C GLN A 3 -8.72 -15.63 -5.92
N LEU A 4 -8.78 -16.49 -4.91
CA LEU A 4 -7.86 -17.63 -4.78
C LEU A 4 -8.24 -18.74 -5.78
N LEU A 5 -9.56 -18.91 -6.01
CA LEU A 5 -10.13 -19.81 -6.99
C LEU A 5 -9.87 -19.34 -8.42
N GLU A 6 -10.00 -18.04 -8.73
CA GLU A 6 -9.59 -17.46 -10.02
C GLU A 6 -8.09 -17.64 -10.29
N SER A 7 -7.24 -17.45 -9.27
CA SER A 7 -5.80 -17.66 -9.40
C SER A 7 -5.41 -19.14 -9.58
N LEU A 8 -6.16 -20.08 -9.00
CA LEU A 8 -5.94 -21.53 -9.15
C LEU A 8 -6.55 -22.08 -10.45
N GLU A 9 -7.68 -21.54 -10.88
CA GLU A 9 -8.35 -21.86 -12.15
C GLU A 9 -7.45 -21.44 -13.33
N PHE A 10 -6.82 -20.26 -13.27
CA PHE A 10 -5.92 -19.78 -14.34
C PHE A 10 -4.56 -20.51 -14.39
N GLN A 11 -4.04 -21.06 -13.28
CA GLN A 11 -2.70 -21.67 -13.22
C GLN A 11 -2.66 -23.20 -13.31
N TYR A 12 -3.76 -23.91 -13.01
CA TYR A 12 -3.75 -25.38 -12.97
C TYR A 12 -4.73 -26.06 -13.94
N LEU A 13 -5.56 -25.33 -14.68
CA LEU A 13 -6.44 -25.92 -15.72
C LEU A 13 -5.67 -26.60 -16.86
N GLU A 14 -4.39 -26.28 -17.09
CA GLU A 14 -3.53 -27.04 -18.02
C GLU A 14 -3.06 -28.41 -17.46
N ILE A 15 -3.22 -28.68 -16.16
CA ILE A 15 -2.63 -29.86 -15.47
C ILE A 15 -3.66 -30.94 -15.14
N PHE A 16 -4.95 -30.62 -15.04
CA PHE A 16 -6.01 -31.59 -14.69
C PHE A 16 -6.67 -32.23 -15.92
N SER A 17 -6.93 -33.54 -15.88
CA SER A 17 -7.75 -34.20 -16.91
C SER A 17 -9.19 -33.67 -16.89
N GLU A 18 -9.85 -33.64 -18.06
CA GLU A 18 -11.19 -33.07 -18.26
C GLU A 18 -12.24 -33.63 -17.29
N ASP A 19 -12.16 -34.91 -16.94
CA ASP A 19 -13.04 -35.57 -15.96
C ASP A 19 -12.89 -35.05 -14.51
N ILE A 20 -11.68 -34.65 -14.10
CA ILE A 20 -11.42 -34.10 -12.76
C ILE A 20 -11.94 -32.66 -12.66
N SER A 21 -11.83 -31.90 -13.76
CA SER A 21 -12.34 -30.53 -13.86
C SER A 21 -13.87 -30.48 -13.74
N GLN A 22 -14.59 -31.41 -14.38
CA GLN A 22 -16.06 -31.48 -14.28
C GLN A 22 -16.55 -31.85 -12.86
N GLU A 23 -15.92 -32.82 -12.19
CA GLU A 23 -16.31 -33.19 -10.83
C GLU A 23 -15.98 -32.10 -9.80
N LEU A 24 -14.87 -31.38 -9.97
CA LEU A 24 -14.55 -30.20 -9.17
C LEU A 24 -15.56 -29.07 -9.38
N LYS A 25 -16.00 -28.83 -10.62
CA LYS A 25 -17.00 -27.82 -10.96
C LYS A 25 -18.38 -28.13 -10.35
N ILE A 26 -18.84 -29.38 -10.41
CA ILE A 26 -20.11 -29.81 -9.79
C ILE A 26 -20.08 -29.63 -8.27
N ARG A 27 -18.99 -30.03 -7.61
CA ARG A 27 -18.87 -29.90 -6.16
C ARG A 27 -18.65 -28.45 -5.71
N TYR A 28 -17.95 -27.63 -6.49
CA TYR A 28 -17.81 -26.19 -6.26
C TYR A 28 -19.15 -25.47 -6.37
N LEU A 29 -19.95 -25.75 -7.39
CA LEU A 29 -21.30 -25.19 -7.50
C LEU A 29 -22.19 -25.58 -6.31
N ALA A 30 -22.01 -26.78 -5.75
CA ALA A 30 -22.71 -27.20 -4.54
C ALA A 30 -22.27 -26.42 -3.28
N THR A 31 -21.04 -25.85 -3.25
CA THR A 31 -20.60 -24.96 -2.16
C THR A 31 -21.21 -23.56 -2.23
N LYS A 32 -21.67 -23.10 -3.40
CA LYS A 32 -22.43 -21.85 -3.56
C LYS A 32 -23.86 -21.92 -2.99
N SER A 33 -24.31 -23.09 -2.52
CA SER A 33 -25.56 -23.25 -1.78
C SER A 33 -25.55 -22.63 -0.37
N GLY A 34 -24.38 -22.21 0.12
CA GLY A 34 -24.21 -21.61 1.44
C GLY A 34 -24.17 -22.62 2.59
N ASP A 35 -24.21 -23.94 2.31
CA ASP A 35 -24.01 -24.97 3.34
C ASP A 35 -22.51 -25.14 3.65
N PRO A 36 -22.06 -24.77 4.86
CA PRO A 36 -20.66 -24.75 5.18
C PRO A 36 -20.08 -26.18 5.39
N LYS A 37 -20.93 -27.21 5.62
CA LYS A 37 -20.47 -28.62 5.66
C LYS A 37 -20.11 -29.13 4.27
N LEU A 38 -20.86 -28.73 3.25
CA LEU A 38 -20.55 -29.03 1.85
C LEU A 38 -19.25 -28.34 1.42
N ALA A 39 -19.07 -27.07 1.79
CA ALA A 39 -17.85 -26.31 1.55
C ALA A 39 -16.61 -27.01 2.14
N TYR A 40 -16.68 -27.44 3.40
CA TYR A 40 -15.58 -28.19 4.03
C TYR A 40 -15.29 -29.53 3.30
N SER A 41 -16.34 -30.27 2.92
CA SER A 41 -16.17 -31.54 2.20
C SER A 41 -15.50 -31.39 0.83
N PHE A 42 -15.77 -30.28 0.13
CA PHE A 42 -15.14 -29.93 -1.14
C PHE A 42 -13.66 -29.64 -0.96
N TRP A 43 -13.29 -28.76 -0.02
CA TRP A 43 -11.89 -28.40 0.20
C TRP A 43 -11.03 -29.58 0.64
N LYS A 44 -11.58 -30.46 1.49
CA LYS A 44 -10.92 -31.71 1.87
C LYS A 44 -10.66 -32.63 0.67
N PHE A 45 -11.63 -32.75 -0.25
CA PHE A 45 -11.50 -33.57 -1.46
C PHE A 45 -10.50 -32.96 -2.46
N PHE A 46 -10.58 -31.65 -2.72
CA PHE A 46 -9.65 -30.91 -3.58
C PHE A 46 -8.20 -31.09 -3.10
N GLY A 47 -7.99 -30.99 -1.79
CA GLY A 47 -6.71 -31.23 -1.15
C GLY A 47 -6.08 -32.57 -1.38
N GLN A 48 -6.87 -33.63 -1.17
CA GLN A 48 -6.42 -35.00 -1.37
C GLN A 48 -6.00 -35.24 -2.82
N LYS A 49 -6.62 -34.56 -3.79
CA LYS A 49 -6.27 -34.66 -5.21
C LYS A 49 -5.02 -33.87 -5.58
N VAL A 50 -4.85 -32.66 -5.05
CA VAL A 50 -3.62 -31.88 -5.21
C VAL A 50 -2.40 -32.64 -4.64
N LEU A 51 -2.56 -33.27 -3.47
CA LEU A 51 -1.54 -34.13 -2.85
C LEU A 51 -1.20 -35.40 -3.67
N GLN A 52 -2.21 -36.01 -4.32
CA GLN A 52 -1.98 -37.17 -5.19
C GLN A 52 -1.17 -36.80 -6.44
N ILE A 53 -1.35 -35.59 -6.97
CA ILE A 53 -0.65 -35.09 -8.17
C ILE A 53 0.77 -34.63 -7.83
N SER A 54 0.95 -33.97 -6.68
CA SER A 54 2.26 -33.44 -6.28
C SER A 54 3.30 -34.54 -6.00
N ASN A 55 2.88 -35.73 -5.58
CA ASN A 55 3.78 -36.88 -5.37
C ASN A 55 4.48 -37.40 -6.65
N ASN A 56 4.10 -36.92 -7.84
CA ASN A 56 4.67 -37.34 -9.13
C ASN A 56 5.66 -36.32 -9.75
N GLN A 57 6.00 -35.20 -9.09
CA GLN A 57 6.96 -34.20 -9.58
C GLN A 57 8.05 -33.85 -8.54
N GLU A 58 9.05 -33.03 -8.92
CA GLU A 58 10.26 -32.72 -8.13
C GLU A 58 9.99 -32.38 -6.65
N SER A 59 10.75 -33.02 -5.76
CA SER A 59 10.45 -33.14 -4.32
C SER A 59 10.27 -31.83 -3.55
N LYS A 60 10.87 -30.73 -4.00
CA LYS A 60 10.84 -29.45 -3.28
C LYS A 60 9.56 -28.64 -3.51
N LEU A 61 8.92 -28.83 -4.68
CA LEU A 61 7.63 -28.20 -4.99
C LEU A 61 6.49 -28.93 -4.27
N THR A 62 6.59 -30.26 -4.20
CA THR A 62 5.65 -31.15 -3.48
C THR A 62 5.56 -30.80 -2.00
N GLU A 63 6.71 -30.58 -1.35
CA GLU A 63 6.80 -30.23 0.07
C GLU A 63 6.17 -28.85 0.35
N MET A 64 6.41 -27.87 -0.52
CA MET A 64 5.85 -26.52 -0.40
C MET A 64 4.32 -26.49 -0.64
N VAL A 65 3.82 -27.24 -1.62
CA VAL A 65 2.38 -27.37 -1.89
C VAL A 65 1.68 -28.10 -0.75
N GLN A 66 2.32 -29.13 -0.16
CA GLN A 66 1.78 -29.87 0.97
C GLN A 66 1.73 -29.04 2.27
N GLU A 67 2.74 -28.21 2.54
CA GLU A 67 2.73 -27.25 3.66
C GLU A 67 1.66 -26.17 3.50
N LEU A 68 1.56 -25.55 2.32
CA LEU A 68 0.54 -24.55 2.02
C LEU A 68 -0.87 -25.13 2.16
N PHE A 69 -1.10 -26.32 1.62
CA PHE A 69 -2.41 -26.96 1.65
C PHE A 69 -2.83 -27.40 3.07
N THR A 70 -1.88 -27.89 3.86
CA THR A 70 -2.11 -28.25 5.27
C THR A 70 -2.45 -27.00 6.09
N GLY A 71 -1.75 -25.89 5.87
CA GLY A 71 -2.07 -24.59 6.50
C GLY A 71 -3.49 -24.11 6.16
N LEU A 72 -3.88 -24.22 4.88
CA LEU A 72 -5.22 -23.85 4.42
C LEU A 72 -6.33 -24.70 5.07
N CYS A 73 -6.13 -26.02 5.22
CA CYS A 73 -7.08 -26.89 5.91
C CYS A 73 -7.27 -26.52 7.39
N ILE A 74 -6.19 -26.15 8.08
CA ILE A 74 -6.25 -25.72 9.48
C ILE A 74 -7.02 -24.41 9.61
N ILE A 75 -6.80 -23.45 8.71
CA ILE A 75 -7.54 -22.18 8.71
C ILE A 75 -9.03 -22.43 8.50
N ILE A 76 -9.40 -23.22 7.50
CA ILE A 76 -10.80 -23.49 7.18
C ILE A 76 -11.50 -24.20 8.36
N GLU A 77 -10.84 -25.17 9.00
CA GLU A 77 -11.41 -25.86 10.16
C GLU A 77 -11.58 -24.92 11.37
N GLN A 78 -10.63 -24.01 11.61
CA GLN A 78 -10.73 -23.03 12.70
C GLN A 78 -11.83 -21.99 12.45
N SER A 79 -11.94 -21.49 11.22
CA SER A 79 -13.02 -20.57 10.83
C SER A 79 -14.40 -21.21 10.98
N PHE A 80 -14.56 -22.51 10.66
CA PHE A 80 -15.83 -23.22 10.84
C PHE A 80 -16.20 -23.39 12.33
N LYS A 81 -15.22 -23.65 13.20
CA LYS A 81 -15.44 -23.72 14.65
C LYS A 81 -15.86 -22.36 15.23
N ALA A 82 -15.25 -21.27 14.76
CA ALA A 82 -15.64 -19.91 15.16
C ALA A 82 -17.07 -19.57 14.72
N LEU A 83 -17.45 -19.90 13.47
CA LEU A 83 -18.81 -19.70 12.96
C LEU A 83 -19.86 -20.49 13.77
N SER A 84 -19.59 -21.76 14.10
CA SER A 84 -20.50 -22.58 14.91
C SER A 84 -20.65 -22.06 16.36
N ALA A 85 -19.57 -21.53 16.94
CA ALA A 85 -19.61 -20.88 18.26
C ALA A 85 -20.46 -19.59 18.21
N GLN A 86 -20.30 -18.78 17.16
CA GLN A 86 -21.07 -17.55 16.99
C GLN A 86 -22.57 -17.81 16.76
N GLU A 87 -22.93 -18.85 16.01
CA GLU A 87 -24.33 -19.26 15.84
C GLU A 87 -24.96 -19.72 17.17
N THR A 88 -24.19 -20.43 18.00
CA THR A 88 -24.63 -20.84 19.34
C THR A 88 -24.88 -19.63 20.25
N ILE A 89 -24.01 -18.61 20.19
CA ILE A 89 -24.17 -17.35 20.92
C ILE A 89 -25.44 -16.61 20.46
N ASN A 90 -25.66 -16.53 19.14
CA ASN A 90 -26.83 -15.86 18.59
C ASN A 90 -28.14 -16.57 18.98
N ASN A 91 -28.18 -17.90 18.97
CA ASN A 91 -29.34 -18.68 19.40
C ASN A 91 -29.63 -18.50 20.91
N PHE A 92 -28.58 -18.39 21.74
CA PHE A 92 -28.74 -18.09 23.16
C PHE A 92 -29.34 -16.70 23.39
N LEU A 93 -28.86 -15.67 22.69
CA LEU A 93 -29.38 -14.30 22.78
C LEU A 93 -30.85 -14.21 22.32
N GLN A 94 -31.20 -14.92 21.24
CA GLN A 94 -32.58 -14.97 20.73
C GLN A 94 -33.56 -15.63 21.71
N ASN A 95 -33.14 -16.69 22.41
CA ASN A 95 -33.97 -17.33 23.42
C ASN A 95 -34.20 -16.41 24.64
N LYS A 96 -33.18 -15.66 25.09
CA LYS A 96 -33.32 -14.69 26.17
C LYS A 96 -34.26 -13.53 25.84
N LEU A 97 -34.27 -13.07 24.58
CA LEU A 97 -35.23 -12.05 24.14
C LEU A 97 -36.67 -12.57 24.25
N LYS A 98 -36.92 -13.82 23.83
CA LYS A 98 -38.25 -14.44 23.94
C LYS A 98 -38.68 -14.66 25.39
N ASP A 99 -37.77 -15.06 26.27
CA ASP A 99 -38.08 -15.24 27.69
C ASP A 99 -38.43 -13.91 28.35
N ARG A 100 -37.74 -12.81 27.98
CA ARG A 100 -38.04 -11.47 28.47
C ARG A 100 -39.39 -10.94 27.97
N GLU A 101 -39.73 -11.17 26.72
CA GLU A 101 -41.06 -10.84 26.18
C GLU A 101 -42.18 -11.64 26.86
N SER A 102 -41.90 -12.88 27.27
CA SER A 102 -42.87 -13.73 27.97
C SER A 102 -43.09 -13.31 29.43
N SER A 103 -42.03 -12.84 30.11
CA SER A 103 -42.12 -12.33 31.48
C SER A 103 -42.83 -10.98 31.53
N GLU A 104 -42.54 -10.05 30.61
CA GLU A 104 -43.23 -8.75 30.51
C GLU A 104 -44.74 -8.89 30.27
N LYS A 105 -45.17 -9.86 29.45
CA LYS A 105 -46.59 -10.18 29.24
C LYS A 105 -47.29 -10.79 30.47
N SER A 106 -46.53 -11.39 31.39
CA SER A 106 -47.08 -11.97 32.63
C SER A 106 -47.22 -10.93 33.75
N THR A 107 -46.34 -9.92 33.79
CA THR A 107 -46.44 -8.77 34.72
C THR A 107 -47.60 -7.84 34.37
N GLU A 108 -47.91 -7.64 33.08
CA GLU A 108 -49.10 -6.87 32.68
C GLU A 108 -50.43 -7.51 33.07
N LYS A 109 -50.49 -8.84 33.19
CA LYS A 109 -51.72 -9.56 33.63
C LYS A 109 -51.95 -9.58 35.14
N SER A 110 -51.01 -9.10 35.95
CA SER A 110 -51.05 -9.22 37.41
C SER A 110 -51.34 -7.92 38.17
N ILE A 111 -51.64 -6.82 37.47
CA ILE A 111 -51.96 -5.51 38.09
C ILE A 111 -53.43 -5.40 38.58
N GLU A 112 -54.27 -6.42 38.34
CA GLU A 112 -55.64 -6.44 38.81
C GLU A 112 -55.85 -7.52 39.90
N LYS A 113 -55.39 -7.24 41.14
CA LYS A 113 -55.99 -7.74 42.38
C LYS A 113 -55.37 -7.12 43.64
N THR A 114 -56.28 -6.83 44.56
CA THR A 114 -56.17 -6.10 45.85
C THR A 114 -55.03 -6.51 46.79
N PRO A 115 -54.56 -5.59 47.66
CA PRO A 115 -53.37 -5.78 48.47
C PRO A 115 -53.69 -6.52 49.78
N THR A 116 -52.99 -7.62 50.04
CA THR A 116 -52.88 -8.20 51.38
C THR A 116 -51.43 -8.07 51.88
N PRO A 117 -51.20 -7.42 53.03
CA PRO A 117 -49.86 -7.18 53.54
C PRO A 117 -49.45 -8.31 54.48
N LYS A 118 -48.56 -9.19 54.04
CA LYS A 118 -47.68 -10.04 54.89
C LYS A 118 -46.88 -11.02 54.00
N ARG A 119 -45.88 -10.51 53.27
CA ARG A 119 -44.83 -11.37 52.68
C ARG A 119 -43.56 -10.59 52.28
N ASN A 120 -43.09 -9.68 53.13
CA ASN A 120 -41.91 -8.86 52.82
C ASN A 120 -40.56 -9.59 52.97
N SER A 121 -40.49 -10.79 53.56
CA SER A 121 -39.21 -11.49 53.74
C SER A 121 -38.84 -12.48 52.63
N MET A 122 -39.79 -12.92 51.80
CA MET A 122 -39.50 -13.87 50.70
C MET A 122 -39.11 -13.15 49.40
N SER A 123 -39.65 -11.95 49.17
CA SER A 123 -39.36 -11.16 47.96
C SER A 123 -37.91 -10.64 47.92
N GLU A 124 -37.29 -10.39 49.08
CA GLU A 124 -35.87 -10.02 49.14
C GLU A 124 -34.94 -11.19 48.82
N LEU A 125 -35.30 -12.41 49.23
CA LEU A 125 -34.54 -13.63 48.93
C LEU A 125 -34.63 -14.03 47.45
N GLU A 126 -35.78 -13.86 46.81
CA GLU A 126 -35.94 -14.06 45.36
C GLU A 126 -35.19 -13.01 44.53
N LYS A 127 -35.21 -11.74 44.95
CA LYS A 127 -34.37 -10.70 44.33
C LYS A 127 -32.88 -11.01 44.44
N GLN A 128 -32.43 -11.50 45.60
CA GLN A 128 -31.03 -11.90 45.77
C GLN A 128 -30.66 -13.10 44.89
N ARG A 129 -31.53 -14.12 44.77
CA ARG A 129 -31.28 -15.27 43.87
C ARG A 129 -31.24 -14.87 42.40
N SER A 130 -32.19 -14.05 41.94
CA SER A 130 -32.19 -13.52 40.56
C SER A 130 -30.91 -12.75 40.27
N SER A 131 -30.47 -11.87 41.19
CA SER A 131 -29.23 -11.11 41.01
C SER A 131 -27.98 -12.00 40.98
N GLN A 132 -28.00 -13.14 41.66
CA GLN A 132 -26.87 -14.07 41.68
C GLN A 132 -26.83 -14.98 40.44
N GLU A 133 -27.99 -15.31 39.85
CA GLU A 133 -28.09 -16.02 38.57
C GLU A 133 -27.65 -15.13 37.40
N ASP A 134 -28.11 -13.88 37.36
CA ASP A 134 -27.69 -12.90 36.35
C ASP A 134 -26.16 -12.67 36.39
N SER A 135 -25.56 -12.68 37.59
CA SER A 135 -24.11 -12.54 37.76
C SER A 135 -23.31 -13.72 37.21
N LYS A 136 -23.78 -14.96 37.40
CA LYS A 136 -23.10 -16.16 36.86
C LYS A 136 -23.24 -16.29 35.35
N GLU A 137 -24.36 -15.82 34.80
CA GLU A 137 -24.56 -15.81 33.35
C GLU A 137 -23.73 -14.74 32.66
N LEU A 138 -23.56 -13.57 33.27
CA LEU A 138 -22.62 -12.53 32.81
C LEU A 138 -21.19 -13.05 32.73
N GLU A 139 -20.74 -13.81 33.73
CA GLU A 139 -19.42 -14.45 33.75
C GLU A 139 -19.26 -15.45 32.59
N LYS A 140 -20.29 -16.25 32.28
CA LYS A 140 -20.27 -17.19 31.15
C LYS A 140 -20.19 -16.48 29.78
N ILE A 141 -20.86 -15.33 29.63
CA ILE A 141 -20.77 -14.51 28.41
C ILE A 141 -19.38 -13.91 28.27
N GLU A 142 -18.76 -13.49 29.37
CA GLU A 142 -17.41 -12.92 29.38
C GLU A 142 -16.35 -13.97 29.02
N ILE A 143 -16.50 -15.20 29.50
CA ILE A 143 -15.65 -16.34 29.10
C ILE A 143 -15.79 -16.65 27.61
N LEU A 144 -17.02 -16.71 27.08
CA LEU A 144 -17.25 -16.97 25.65
C LEU A 144 -16.71 -15.86 24.75
N LYS A 145 -16.77 -14.60 25.20
CA LYS A 145 -16.14 -13.47 24.49
C LYS A 145 -14.62 -13.57 24.49
N ALA A 146 -14.01 -13.98 25.60
CA ALA A 146 -12.57 -14.19 25.69
C ALA A 146 -12.10 -15.37 24.81
N GLU A 147 -12.89 -16.45 24.73
CA GLU A 147 -12.58 -17.59 23.85
C GLU A 147 -12.70 -17.19 22.37
N ASN A 148 -13.68 -16.37 22.00
CA ASN A 148 -13.83 -15.88 20.64
C ASN A 148 -12.69 -14.94 20.23
N GLN A 149 -12.26 -14.04 21.12
CA GLN A 149 -11.06 -13.21 20.91
C GLN A 149 -9.78 -14.05 20.76
N THR A 150 -9.69 -15.17 21.48
CA THR A 150 -8.56 -16.10 21.34
C THR A 150 -8.57 -16.82 19.99
N LEU A 151 -9.75 -17.17 19.47
CA LEU A 151 -9.90 -17.78 18.14
C LEU A 151 -9.62 -16.78 17.01
N GLU A 152 -10.06 -15.53 17.13
CA GLU A 152 -9.72 -14.46 16.18
C GLU A 152 -8.21 -14.21 16.14
N PHE A 153 -7.56 -14.22 17.31
CA PHE A 153 -6.11 -14.08 17.40
C PHE A 153 -5.37 -15.22 16.65
N LYS A 154 -5.79 -16.47 16.84
CA LYS A 154 -5.19 -17.63 16.14
C LYS A 154 -5.48 -17.62 14.63
N HIS A 155 -6.66 -17.15 14.23
CA HIS A 155 -7.00 -17.00 12.82
C HIS A 155 -6.07 -15.99 12.12
N ASN A 156 -5.80 -14.85 12.77
CA ASN A 156 -4.89 -13.83 12.26
C ASN A 156 -3.43 -14.32 12.22
N GLU A 157 -3.01 -15.12 13.21
CA GLU A 157 -1.68 -15.74 13.23
C GLU A 157 -1.48 -16.70 12.05
N LEU A 158 -2.50 -17.48 11.70
CA LEU A 158 -2.47 -18.38 10.54
C LEU A 158 -2.50 -17.64 9.19
N LEU A 159 -3.25 -16.53 9.09
CA LEU A 159 -3.25 -15.66 7.89
C LEU A 159 -1.86 -15.12 7.58
N ILE A 160 -1.16 -14.63 8.61
CA ILE A 160 0.22 -14.15 8.50
C ILE A 160 1.16 -15.28 8.07
N THR A 161 0.94 -16.51 8.55
CA THR A 161 1.76 -17.67 8.18
C THR A 161 1.57 -18.04 6.69
N VAL A 162 0.34 -17.97 6.18
CA VAL A 162 0.03 -18.22 4.76
C VAL A 162 0.66 -17.14 3.86
N GLU A 163 0.59 -15.87 4.25
CA GLU A 163 1.22 -14.77 3.50
C GLU A 163 2.74 -14.93 3.42
N GLN A 164 3.38 -15.38 4.49
CA GLN A 164 4.81 -15.65 4.51
C GLN A 164 5.22 -16.81 3.60
N LEU A 165 4.39 -17.84 3.46
CA LEU A 165 4.65 -18.95 2.54
C LEU A 165 4.45 -18.53 1.08
N ILE A 166 3.46 -17.69 0.78
CA ILE A 166 3.25 -17.11 -0.55
C ILE A 166 4.44 -16.21 -0.93
N ALA A 167 4.95 -15.40 0.00
CA ALA A 167 6.13 -14.55 -0.24
C ALA A 167 7.40 -15.36 -0.55
N LYS A 168 7.58 -16.53 0.09
CA LYS A 168 8.73 -17.42 -0.17
C LYS A 168 8.69 -18.11 -1.53
N SER A 169 7.51 -18.24 -2.15
CA SER A 169 7.35 -18.90 -3.46
C SER A 169 7.64 -18.02 -4.68
N ARG A 170 7.96 -16.72 -4.53
CA ARG A 170 8.26 -15.83 -5.68
C ARG A 170 9.68 -16.06 -6.21
N PRO A 171 9.89 -16.36 -7.51
CA PRO A 171 11.21 -16.67 -8.06
C PRO A 171 12.10 -15.43 -8.21
N VAL A 172 13.36 -15.55 -7.76
CA VAL A 172 14.43 -14.57 -7.94
C VAL A 172 14.88 -14.55 -9.41
N ARG A 173 14.67 -13.44 -10.12
CA ARG A 173 15.15 -13.24 -11.50
C ARG A 173 16.52 -12.56 -11.51
N GLU A 174 17.52 -13.27 -12.02
CA GLU A 174 18.86 -12.72 -12.37
C GLU A 174 18.91 -12.19 -13.82
N LYS A 175 19.78 -11.20 -14.04
CA LYS A 175 19.91 -10.28 -15.21
C LYS A 175 20.45 -10.95 -16.52
N PRO A 176 20.54 -10.22 -17.66
CA PRO A 176 21.69 -9.31 -17.88
C PRO A 176 21.40 -7.97 -18.60
N LEU A 177 22.23 -6.98 -18.26
CA LEU A 177 22.38 -5.66 -18.91
C LEU A 177 22.68 -5.77 -20.41
N ARG A 178 21.91 -5.05 -21.24
CA ARG A 178 22.20 -4.82 -22.65
C ARG A 178 22.55 -3.34 -22.85
N THR A 179 23.78 -3.07 -23.27
CA THR A 179 24.26 -1.74 -23.66
C THR A 179 23.76 -1.39 -25.06
N VAL A 180 23.00 -0.30 -25.20
CA VAL A 180 22.58 0.28 -26.49
C VAL A 180 23.71 1.17 -27.04
N PRO A 181 24.01 1.14 -28.36
CA PRO A 181 25.03 2.01 -28.97
C PRO A 181 24.46 3.39 -29.28
N THR A 182 24.99 4.43 -28.64
CA THR A 182 24.70 5.83 -28.99
C THR A 182 25.39 6.21 -30.30
N LYS A 183 24.60 6.54 -31.33
CA LYS A 183 25.09 7.23 -32.52
C LYS A 183 25.39 8.69 -32.18
N LYS A 184 26.55 9.16 -32.66
CA LYS A 184 27.05 10.53 -32.56
C LYS A 184 26.07 11.52 -33.19
N ILE A 185 25.50 12.41 -32.39
CA ILE A 185 25.15 13.75 -32.83
C ILE A 185 26.16 14.69 -32.16
N ALA A 186 27.00 15.30 -32.98
CA ALA A 186 28.00 16.27 -32.58
C ALA A 186 27.63 17.60 -33.21
N ALA A 187 27.19 18.58 -32.41
CA ALA A 187 27.41 20.00 -32.68
C ALA A 187 27.03 20.86 -31.45
N SER A 188 28.00 21.68 -31.03
CA SER A 188 27.84 23.02 -30.47
C SER A 188 27.22 23.20 -29.07
N ALA A 189 28.08 23.13 -28.04
CA ALA A 189 28.08 24.08 -26.91
C ALA A 189 29.38 23.94 -26.11
N ALA A 190 30.46 24.59 -26.56
CA ALA A 190 31.70 24.70 -25.79
C ALA A 190 31.59 25.84 -24.78
N MET A 191 31.53 25.53 -23.49
CA MET A 191 31.83 26.51 -22.43
C MET A 191 33.33 26.51 -22.09
N PRO A 192 33.95 27.67 -21.79
CA PRO A 192 35.38 27.77 -21.54
C PRO A 192 35.74 27.35 -20.10
N ILE A 193 36.52 26.28 -19.96
CA ILE A 193 37.18 25.90 -18.70
C ILE A 193 38.56 26.55 -18.66
N LEU A 194 38.75 27.47 -17.71
CA LEU A 194 40.04 28.05 -17.32
C LEU A 194 40.95 26.96 -16.72
N LYS A 195 42.16 26.81 -17.28
CA LYS A 195 43.23 25.96 -16.73
C LYS A 195 44.14 26.77 -15.80
N PRO A 196 44.48 26.30 -14.60
CA PRO A 196 45.64 26.81 -13.88
C PRO A 196 46.93 26.10 -14.32
N ASN A 197 47.95 26.94 -14.50
CA ASN A 197 49.32 26.64 -14.87
C ASN A 197 50.06 25.98 -13.69
N ILE A 198 50.59 24.77 -13.85
CA ILE A 198 51.46 24.13 -12.85
C ILE A 198 52.79 23.79 -13.52
N GLU A 199 53.83 24.45 -13.01
CA GLU A 199 55.22 24.33 -13.41
C GLU A 199 55.79 22.93 -13.16
N LYS A 200 56.47 22.40 -14.18
CA LYS A 200 57.21 21.13 -14.12
C LYS A 200 58.50 21.32 -13.32
N LYS A 201 58.61 20.67 -12.16
CA LYS A 201 59.90 20.42 -11.50
C LYS A 201 60.42 19.02 -11.82
N THR A 202 61.63 18.98 -12.33
CA THR A 202 62.47 17.85 -12.69
C THR A 202 62.81 17.00 -11.45
N ILE A 203 62.59 15.68 -11.52
CA ILE A 203 62.95 14.72 -10.45
C ILE A 203 63.99 13.72 -10.97
N VAL A 204 65.04 13.54 -10.17
CA VAL A 204 66.21 12.65 -10.32
C VAL A 204 65.83 11.19 -10.01
N PRO A 205 66.42 10.17 -10.66
CA PRO A 205 66.03 8.78 -10.49
C PRO A 205 66.62 8.18 -9.20
N LYS A 206 65.77 7.65 -8.31
CA LYS A 206 66.20 6.92 -7.11
C LYS A 206 65.52 5.54 -7.02
N GLN A 207 66.36 4.52 -7.19
CA GLN A 207 66.36 3.14 -6.69
C GLN A 207 65.02 2.39 -6.44
N ALA A 208 64.97 1.19 -7.03
CA ALA A 208 63.84 0.26 -7.03
C ALA A 208 63.47 -0.28 -5.63
N PRO A 209 62.17 -0.28 -5.26
CA PRO A 209 61.69 -0.95 -4.06
C PRO A 209 61.34 -2.44 -4.30
N PRO A 210 61.29 -3.25 -3.23
CA PRO A 210 61.11 -4.69 -3.30
C PRO A 210 59.70 -5.11 -3.73
N LYS A 211 59.63 -6.26 -4.43
CA LYS A 211 58.42 -6.90 -4.96
C LYS A 211 57.34 -7.07 -3.87
N LYS A 212 56.28 -6.25 -3.94
CA LYS A 212 55.07 -6.40 -3.14
C LYS A 212 54.23 -7.57 -3.67
N GLN A 213 53.84 -8.45 -2.77
CA GLN A 213 52.94 -9.56 -3.03
C GLN A 213 51.57 -9.06 -3.52
N PRO A 214 50.86 -9.83 -4.36
CA PRO A 214 49.55 -9.46 -4.90
C PRO A 214 48.51 -9.40 -3.77
N VAL A 215 48.17 -8.19 -3.35
CA VAL A 215 47.07 -7.93 -2.42
C VAL A 215 45.78 -8.30 -3.15
N LYS A 216 45.08 -9.32 -2.65
CA LYS A 216 43.76 -9.71 -3.15
C LYS A 216 42.86 -8.46 -3.16
N PRO A 217 42.21 -8.11 -4.28
CA PRO A 217 41.32 -6.96 -4.31
C PRO A 217 40.23 -7.19 -3.26
N LYS A 218 40.18 -6.32 -2.25
CA LYS A 218 39.07 -6.29 -1.31
C LYS A 218 37.83 -6.02 -2.16
N LEU A 219 36.88 -6.95 -2.17
CA LEU A 219 35.53 -6.71 -2.67
C LEU A 219 35.04 -5.46 -1.94
N ASN A 220 34.93 -4.35 -2.67
CA ASN A 220 34.47 -3.08 -2.12
C ASN A 220 33.07 -3.34 -1.57
N ALA A 221 32.93 -3.26 -0.25
CA ALA A 221 31.63 -3.32 0.40
C ALA A 221 30.74 -2.27 -0.26
N ILE A 222 29.61 -2.71 -0.81
CA ILE A 222 28.65 -1.82 -1.47
C ILE A 222 28.29 -0.75 -0.44
N ARG A 223 28.52 0.52 -0.80
CA ARG A 223 28.24 1.64 0.07
C ARG A 223 26.74 1.73 0.31
N GLU A 224 26.31 1.47 1.54
CA GLU A 224 24.91 1.69 1.94
C GLU A 224 24.67 3.17 2.20
N ILE A 225 23.52 3.69 1.75
CA ILE A 225 23.05 5.04 2.09
C ILE A 225 21.92 4.96 3.11
N THR A 226 21.90 5.93 4.03
CA THR A 226 20.81 6.05 5.00
C THR A 226 19.56 6.62 4.32
N ILE A 227 18.38 6.39 4.91
CA ILE A 227 17.13 6.96 4.41
C ILE A 227 17.22 8.50 4.27
N LYS A 228 17.85 9.18 5.24
CA LYS A 228 18.05 10.63 5.17
C LYS A 228 18.86 11.02 3.94
N GLN A 229 19.96 10.33 3.66
CA GLN A 229 20.78 10.58 2.47
C GLN A 229 20.00 10.31 1.18
N LEU A 230 19.18 9.26 1.14
CA LEU A 230 18.31 8.98 0.00
C LEU A 230 17.31 10.12 -0.23
N LYS A 231 16.65 10.61 0.84
CA LYS A 231 15.72 11.73 0.75
C LYS A 231 16.41 13.03 0.30
N ASP A 232 17.65 13.27 0.74
CA ASP A 232 18.46 14.39 0.26
C ASP A 232 18.76 14.27 -1.25
N TYR A 233 18.98 13.05 -1.78
CA TYR A 233 19.13 12.82 -3.22
C TYR A 233 17.81 13.04 -3.98
N ILE A 234 16.69 12.51 -3.46
CA ILE A 234 15.37 12.65 -4.09
C ILE A 234 15.00 14.14 -4.24
N GLU A 235 15.20 14.93 -3.17
CA GLU A 235 14.96 16.38 -3.20
C GLU A 235 15.85 17.09 -4.22
N ASP A 236 17.15 16.79 -4.23
CA ASP A 236 18.10 17.39 -5.19
C ASP A 236 17.74 17.03 -6.65
N ILE A 237 17.26 15.81 -6.89
CA ILE A 237 16.77 15.37 -8.21
C ILE A 237 15.54 16.18 -8.62
N TYR A 238 14.52 16.34 -7.78
CA TYR A 238 13.33 17.13 -8.13
C TYR A 238 13.66 18.60 -8.43
N VAL A 239 14.51 19.22 -7.59
CA VAL A 239 14.91 20.62 -7.76
C VAL A 239 15.68 20.82 -9.06
N THR A 240 16.59 19.90 -9.40
CA THR A 240 17.37 19.98 -10.63
C THR A 240 16.54 19.63 -11.87
N LYS A 241 15.64 18.64 -11.76
CA LYS A 241 14.69 18.24 -12.81
C LYS A 241 13.78 19.38 -13.22
N THR A 242 13.18 20.07 -12.25
CA THR A 242 12.29 21.22 -12.52
C THR A 242 12.98 22.28 -13.38
N LYS A 243 14.26 22.58 -13.10
CA LYS A 243 15.05 23.54 -13.89
C LYS A 243 15.42 23.00 -15.27
N PHE A 244 15.69 21.70 -15.35
CA PHE A 244 15.99 21.03 -16.62
C PHE A 244 14.77 21.02 -17.54
N ASP A 245 13.58 20.73 -17.01
CA ASP A 245 12.34 20.69 -17.79
C ASP A 245 11.93 22.07 -18.30
N ALA A 246 12.09 23.12 -17.48
CA ALA A 246 11.92 24.49 -17.93
C ALA A 246 12.85 24.82 -19.11
N LYS A 247 14.11 24.36 -19.05
CA LYS A 247 15.06 24.54 -20.14
C LYS A 247 14.69 23.73 -21.38
N CYS A 248 14.26 22.48 -21.23
CA CYS A 248 13.77 21.68 -22.35
C CYS A 248 12.59 22.38 -23.04
N TYR A 249 11.65 22.93 -22.27
CA TYR A 249 10.54 23.69 -22.80
C TYR A 249 11.00 24.93 -23.58
N GLU A 250 11.95 25.71 -23.04
CA GLU A 250 12.54 26.87 -23.73
C GLU A 250 13.29 26.50 -25.03
N ASP A 251 13.99 25.37 -25.02
CA ASP A 251 14.78 24.87 -26.15
C ASP A 251 13.96 24.00 -27.13
N CYS A 252 12.64 23.91 -26.95
CA CYS A 252 11.73 23.03 -27.71
C CYS A 252 12.23 21.57 -27.76
N GLN A 253 12.80 21.08 -26.66
CA GLN A 253 13.25 19.71 -26.50
C GLN A 253 12.19 18.89 -25.73
N PRO A 254 12.08 17.58 -26.01
CA PRO A 254 11.21 16.71 -25.23
C PRO A 254 11.67 16.62 -23.77
N ARG A 255 10.71 16.46 -22.87
CA ARG A 255 10.95 16.26 -21.45
C ARG A 255 11.36 14.80 -21.21
N GLU A 256 12.50 14.59 -20.52
CA GLU A 256 12.94 13.26 -20.08
C GLU A 256 12.00 12.71 -19.00
N THR A 257 11.83 11.38 -18.91
CA THR A 257 11.17 10.77 -17.73
C THR A 257 12.06 10.92 -16.49
N MET A 258 11.49 10.71 -15.29
CA MET A 258 12.29 10.72 -14.05
C MET A 258 13.45 9.70 -14.06
N ASP A 259 13.25 8.50 -14.65
CA ASP A 259 14.32 7.49 -14.77
C ASP A 259 15.43 7.93 -15.72
N GLN A 260 15.07 8.44 -16.91
CA GLN A 260 16.04 9.00 -17.86
C GLN A 260 16.81 10.17 -17.22
N TYR A 261 16.10 11.04 -16.52
CA TYR A 261 16.72 12.19 -15.86
C TYR A 261 17.63 11.79 -14.70
N LEU A 262 17.35 10.71 -13.98
CA LEU A 262 18.26 10.20 -12.95
C LEU A 262 19.66 9.94 -13.53
N TYR A 263 19.76 9.38 -14.73
CA TYR A 263 21.04 9.21 -15.42
C TYR A 263 21.67 10.55 -15.82
N THR A 264 20.88 11.49 -16.34
CA THR A 264 21.33 12.86 -16.66
C THR A 264 21.90 13.58 -15.43
N TYR A 265 21.19 13.53 -14.31
CA TYR A 265 21.58 14.08 -13.02
C TYR A 265 22.90 13.48 -12.51
N LEU A 266 23.02 12.14 -12.50
CA LEU A 266 24.24 11.46 -12.06
C LEU A 266 25.43 11.76 -12.99
N SER A 267 25.17 11.89 -14.30
CA SER A 267 26.18 12.29 -15.28
C SER A 267 26.72 13.69 -15.00
N GLN A 268 25.84 14.66 -14.73
CA GLN A 268 26.23 16.01 -14.35
C GLN A 268 26.98 16.06 -13.02
N LYS A 269 26.55 15.27 -12.02
CA LYS A 269 27.10 15.26 -10.67
C LYS A 269 28.47 14.59 -10.56
N TYR A 270 28.72 13.50 -11.31
CA TYR A 270 29.95 12.70 -11.16
C TYR A 270 30.85 12.68 -12.40
N GLY A 271 30.32 12.84 -13.62
CA GLY A 271 31.06 12.85 -14.89
C GLY A 271 31.73 11.52 -15.31
N LEU A 272 31.94 10.56 -14.40
CA LEU A 272 32.59 9.28 -14.67
C LEU A 272 31.58 8.13 -14.77
N LYS A 273 31.60 7.38 -15.89
CA LYS A 273 30.67 6.26 -16.15
C LYS A 273 30.60 5.22 -15.02
N ASN A 274 31.74 4.90 -14.41
CA ASN A 274 31.77 3.93 -13.31
C ASN A 274 31.05 4.45 -12.07
N LEU A 275 31.22 5.73 -11.73
CA LEU A 275 30.53 6.35 -10.61
C LEU A 275 29.02 6.46 -10.88
N ILE A 276 28.63 6.82 -12.10
CA ILE A 276 27.22 6.88 -12.50
C ILE A 276 26.54 5.53 -12.26
N SER A 277 27.13 4.44 -12.77
CA SER A 277 26.58 3.09 -12.61
C SER A 277 26.62 2.57 -11.17
N GLU A 278 27.62 2.97 -10.38
CA GLU A 278 27.70 2.60 -8.96
C GLU A 278 26.60 3.32 -8.16
N TRP A 279 26.46 4.63 -8.34
CA TRP A 279 25.47 5.44 -7.62
C TRP A 279 24.04 5.15 -8.03
N SER A 280 23.76 4.88 -9.32
CA SER A 280 22.41 4.48 -9.73
C SER A 280 21.98 3.19 -9.02
N LEU A 281 22.86 2.20 -8.94
CA LEU A 281 22.59 0.95 -8.25
C LEU A 281 22.45 1.13 -6.72
N ILE A 282 23.22 2.02 -6.11
CA ILE A 282 23.08 2.35 -4.68
C ILE A 282 21.73 3.02 -4.39
N ILE A 283 21.32 3.98 -5.23
CA ILE A 283 20.04 4.69 -5.09
C ILE A 283 18.88 3.72 -5.27
N LEU A 284 18.86 2.93 -6.34
CA LEU A 284 17.78 1.96 -6.61
C LEU A 284 17.63 0.94 -5.47
N LYS A 285 18.74 0.41 -4.95
CA LYS A 285 18.71 -0.49 -3.78
C LYS A 285 18.19 0.17 -2.51
N ALA A 286 18.48 1.46 -2.33
CA ALA A 286 17.98 2.19 -1.17
C ALA A 286 16.48 2.48 -1.32
N ILE A 287 15.98 2.76 -2.52
CA ILE A 287 14.56 2.92 -2.80
C ILE A 287 13.81 1.63 -2.45
N GLU A 288 14.23 0.48 -3.01
CA GLU A 288 13.65 -0.83 -2.73
C GLU A 288 13.65 -1.16 -1.21
N LYS A 289 14.71 -0.75 -0.50
CA LYS A 289 14.82 -0.96 0.94
C LYS A 289 13.84 -0.10 1.76
N TYR A 290 13.67 1.17 1.40
CA TYR A 290 12.96 2.15 2.24
C TYR A 290 11.56 2.50 1.74
N GLU A 291 11.13 2.06 0.55
CA GLU A 291 9.80 2.37 0.01
C GLU A 291 8.63 1.82 0.85
N HIS A 292 8.86 0.78 1.67
CA HIS A 292 7.87 0.26 2.60
C HIS A 292 7.83 1.01 3.94
N GLU A 293 8.85 1.82 4.24
CA GLU A 293 9.00 2.54 5.51
C GLU A 293 8.63 4.02 5.39
N ASP A 294 8.84 4.64 4.22
CA ASP A 294 8.66 6.07 4.01
C ASP A 294 7.90 6.37 2.71
N SER A 295 6.83 7.14 2.85
CA SER A 295 5.89 7.42 1.77
C SER A 295 6.46 8.35 0.69
N GLU A 296 7.46 9.19 1.01
CA GLU A 296 8.14 10.01 -0.01
C GLU A 296 9.06 9.15 -0.89
N VAL A 297 9.72 8.16 -0.27
CA VAL A 297 10.51 7.16 -1.02
C VAL A 297 9.60 6.30 -1.90
N LEU A 298 8.44 5.88 -1.38
CA LEU A 298 7.43 5.16 -2.16
C LEU A 298 6.93 5.98 -3.35
N LEU A 299 6.57 7.25 -3.13
CA LEU A 299 6.15 8.14 -4.20
C LEU A 299 7.23 8.26 -5.28
N PHE A 300 8.48 8.50 -4.88
CA PHE A 300 9.60 8.59 -5.82
C PHE A 300 9.79 7.29 -6.61
N SER A 301 9.69 6.13 -5.95
CA SER A 301 9.71 4.81 -6.61
C SER A 301 8.62 4.70 -7.67
N LYS A 302 7.39 5.12 -7.36
CA LYS A 302 6.25 5.05 -8.30
C LYS A 302 6.41 6.01 -9.49
N ILE A 303 6.94 7.21 -9.26
CA ILE A 303 7.25 8.17 -10.34
C ILE A 303 8.38 7.63 -11.24
N LEU A 304 9.43 7.06 -10.65
CA LEU A 304 10.55 6.47 -11.39
C LEU A 304 10.09 5.33 -12.32
N ASN A 305 9.06 4.57 -11.90
CA ASN A 305 8.47 3.49 -12.67
C ASN A 305 7.27 3.93 -13.55
N ASN A 306 7.11 5.23 -13.81
CA ASN A 306 6.04 5.80 -14.64
C ASN A 306 4.63 5.35 -14.21
N ARG A 307 4.40 5.10 -12.91
CA ARG A 307 3.09 4.72 -12.36
C ARG A 307 2.30 5.89 -11.82
N ILE A 308 3.00 6.96 -11.45
CA ILE A 308 2.44 8.21 -10.93
C ILE A 308 3.10 9.34 -11.72
N ASN A 309 2.32 10.37 -12.05
CA ASN A 309 2.84 11.54 -12.74
C ASN A 309 3.75 12.39 -11.84
N GLU A 310 4.78 12.98 -12.42
CA GLU A 310 5.83 13.72 -11.69
C GLU A 310 5.27 14.91 -10.87
N GLU A 311 4.24 15.58 -11.38
CA GLU A 311 3.66 16.78 -10.75
C GLU A 311 2.91 16.46 -9.45
N TYR A 312 2.58 15.19 -9.21
CA TYR A 312 1.90 14.78 -7.98
C TYR A 312 2.78 15.01 -6.72
N GLN A 313 4.11 15.12 -6.89
CA GLN A 313 5.03 15.57 -5.83
C GLN A 313 4.58 16.91 -5.19
N GLN A 314 4.05 17.84 -5.99
CA GLN A 314 3.58 19.13 -5.47
C GLN A 314 2.32 18.99 -4.61
N ASN A 315 1.45 18.02 -4.94
CA ASN A 315 0.27 17.72 -4.13
C ASN A 315 0.68 17.10 -2.80
N PHE A 316 1.70 16.25 -2.82
CA PHE A 316 2.31 15.67 -1.61
C PHE A 316 2.86 16.75 -0.67
N ASP A 317 3.57 17.75 -1.21
CA ASP A 317 4.09 18.88 -0.42
C ASP A 317 2.97 19.75 0.15
N LYS A 318 1.92 20.04 -0.65
CA LYS A 318 0.73 20.75 -0.16
C LYS A 318 0.04 19.98 0.96
N LEU A 319 -0.04 18.65 0.87
CA LEU A 319 -0.64 17.81 1.90
C LEU A 319 0.13 17.91 3.22
N LYS A 320 1.47 17.81 3.16
CA LYS A 320 2.34 17.98 4.35
C LYS A 320 2.17 19.35 5.00
N GLU A 321 2.13 20.43 4.21
CA GLU A 321 1.96 21.78 4.76
C GLU A 321 0.54 21.98 5.32
N ASN A 322 -0.50 21.42 4.67
CA ASN A 322 -1.86 21.44 5.20
C ASN A 322 -1.96 20.73 6.56
N MET A 323 -1.36 19.54 6.70
CA MET A 323 -1.29 18.81 7.98
C MET A 323 -0.67 19.66 9.09
N LYS A 324 0.45 20.34 8.80
CA LYS A 324 1.12 21.25 9.73
C LYS A 324 0.27 22.46 10.09
N GLN A 325 -0.48 23.01 9.15
CA GLN A 325 -1.40 24.12 9.40
C GLN A 325 -2.58 23.70 10.28
N LEU A 326 -3.15 22.51 10.04
CA LEU A 326 -4.20 21.93 10.88
C LEU A 326 -3.72 21.68 12.30
N LEU A 327 -2.49 21.15 12.47
CA LEU A 327 -1.87 21.01 13.78
C LEU A 327 -1.69 22.38 14.48
N LYS A 328 -1.18 23.40 13.78
CA LYS A 328 -1.03 24.76 14.30
C LYS A 328 -2.38 25.34 14.74
N ALA A 329 -3.43 25.17 13.93
CA ALA A 329 -4.78 25.65 14.23
C ALA A 329 -5.35 24.96 15.49
N LYS A 330 -5.18 23.64 15.61
CA LYS A 330 -5.58 22.88 16.79
C LYS A 330 -4.86 23.34 18.06
N LEU A 331 -3.54 23.54 17.99
CA LEU A 331 -2.74 24.02 19.12
C LEU A 331 -3.09 25.46 19.51
N GLN A 332 -3.40 26.32 18.54
CA GLN A 332 -3.87 27.69 18.77
C GLN A 332 -5.25 27.70 19.45
N GLN A 333 -6.16 26.80 19.05
CA GLN A 333 -7.46 26.66 19.69
C GLN A 333 -7.33 26.21 21.15
N ARG A 334 -6.39 25.30 21.45
CA ARG A 334 -6.09 24.86 22.82
C ARG A 334 -5.40 25.95 23.66
N ASN A 335 -4.67 26.87 23.01
CA ASN A 335 -3.90 27.92 23.68
C ASN A 335 -4.19 29.32 23.13
N PRO A 336 -5.41 29.88 23.31
CA PRO A 336 -5.84 31.13 22.64
C PRO A 336 -4.99 32.37 22.97
N PHE A 337 -4.31 32.38 24.12
CA PHE A 337 -3.51 33.51 24.60
C PHE A 337 -1.99 33.31 24.39
N MET A 338 -1.57 32.20 23.77
CA MET A 338 -0.17 31.93 23.48
C MET A 338 0.35 32.83 22.36
N ARG A 339 1.54 33.41 22.54
CA ARG A 339 2.13 34.30 21.52
C ARG A 339 2.54 33.48 20.29
N GLU A 340 2.52 34.10 19.11
CA GLU A 340 2.82 33.39 17.86
C GLU A 340 4.21 32.73 17.83
N MET A 341 5.23 33.35 18.44
CA MET A 341 6.57 32.78 18.54
C MET A 341 6.59 31.49 19.40
N GLU A 342 5.87 31.49 20.52
CA GLU A 342 5.74 30.34 21.41
C GLU A 342 4.93 29.22 20.74
N LEU A 343 3.85 29.58 20.05
CA LEU A 343 3.03 28.65 19.27
C LEU A 343 3.86 27.98 18.16
N ASN A 344 4.67 28.73 17.41
CA ASN A 344 5.54 28.15 16.38
C ASN A 344 6.61 27.23 16.99
N SER A 345 7.11 27.52 18.19
CA SER A 345 8.01 26.62 18.92
C SER A 345 7.30 25.33 19.32
N LEU A 346 6.07 25.42 19.83
CA LEU A 346 5.25 24.27 20.20
C LEU A 346 4.90 23.38 19.00
N VAL A 347 4.55 24.00 17.86
CA VAL A 347 4.33 23.29 16.59
C VAL A 347 5.60 22.54 16.17
N LYS A 348 6.76 23.19 16.25
CA LYS A 348 8.04 22.57 15.93
C LYS A 348 8.37 21.41 16.87
N GLU A 349 8.08 21.55 18.16
CA GLU A 349 8.23 20.47 19.14
C GLU A 349 7.34 19.27 18.79
N LYS A 350 6.06 19.52 18.51
CA LYS A 350 5.08 18.49 18.13
C LYS A 350 5.42 17.79 16.81
N ILE A 351 5.90 18.51 15.80
CA ILE A 351 6.37 17.91 14.52
C ILE A 351 7.56 16.96 14.73
N ASN A 352 8.43 17.25 15.69
CA ASN A 352 9.58 16.40 16.00
C ASN A 352 9.28 15.37 17.11
N GLY A 353 8.04 15.29 17.57
CA GLY A 353 7.64 14.55 18.76
C GLY A 353 6.37 13.72 18.55
N VAL A 354 5.71 13.45 19.68
CA VAL A 354 4.49 12.66 19.78
C VAL A 354 3.26 13.58 19.75
N LEU A 355 2.26 13.15 18.99
CA LEU A 355 0.93 13.74 18.95
C LEU A 355 -0.02 12.92 19.83
N ASP A 356 -0.89 13.63 20.55
CA ASP A 356 -1.95 13.01 21.34
C ASP A 356 -3.06 12.50 20.39
N ASP A 357 -3.86 11.51 20.80
CA ASP A 357 -5.00 10.95 20.04
C ASP A 357 -5.91 12.00 19.41
N ASP A 358 -6.29 13.01 20.19
CA ASP A 358 -7.15 14.11 19.75
C ASP A 358 -6.48 14.99 18.68
N GLU A 359 -5.15 15.17 18.74
CA GLU A 359 -4.41 16.02 17.82
C GLU A 359 -4.37 15.40 16.43
N TRP A 360 -3.90 14.15 16.31
CA TRP A 360 -3.81 13.50 15.00
C TRP A 360 -5.18 13.12 14.43
N ALA A 361 -6.16 12.74 15.28
CA ALA A 361 -7.52 12.48 14.80
C ALA A 361 -8.18 13.73 14.24
N THR A 362 -7.94 14.91 14.85
CA THR A 362 -8.47 16.18 14.32
C THR A 362 -7.90 16.49 12.94
N ILE A 363 -6.62 16.21 12.69
CA ILE A 363 -6.00 16.38 11.36
C ILE A 363 -6.75 15.53 10.33
N ILE A 364 -6.92 14.22 10.59
CA ILE A 364 -7.61 13.30 9.67
C ILE A 364 -9.06 13.73 9.41
N VAL A 365 -9.83 14.04 10.46
CA VAL A 365 -11.24 14.48 10.34
C VAL A 365 -11.37 15.77 9.54
N SER A 366 -10.37 16.65 9.59
CA SER A 366 -10.40 17.92 8.86
C SER A 366 -10.04 17.77 7.38
N MET A 367 -9.36 16.69 6.99
CA MET A 367 -8.86 16.48 5.62
C MET A 367 -9.76 15.57 4.77
N TYR A 368 -10.48 14.64 5.40
CA TYR A 368 -11.21 13.58 4.71
C TYR A 368 -12.71 13.60 5.04
N SER A 369 -13.53 12.92 4.22
CA SER A 369 -14.94 12.77 4.52
C SER A 369 -15.14 12.01 5.84
N GLN A 370 -16.28 12.19 6.51
CA GLN A 370 -16.53 11.56 7.80
C GLN A 370 -16.34 10.03 7.78
N LYS A 371 -16.76 9.36 6.70
CA LYS A 371 -16.62 7.91 6.55
C LYS A 371 -15.16 7.49 6.38
N GLU A 372 -14.43 8.18 5.51
CA GLU A 372 -13.01 7.91 5.27
C GLU A 372 -12.17 8.22 6.51
N ALA A 373 -12.43 9.34 7.18
CA ALA A 373 -11.75 9.72 8.40
C ALA A 373 -11.92 8.66 9.51
N GLN A 374 -13.14 8.13 9.68
CA GLN A 374 -13.39 7.04 10.64
C GLN A 374 -12.60 5.78 10.28
N PHE A 375 -12.58 5.39 9.00
CA PHE A 375 -11.80 4.26 8.51
C PHE A 375 -10.29 4.46 8.76
N MET A 376 -9.75 5.61 8.36
CA MET A 376 -8.35 5.98 8.54
C MET A 376 -7.94 5.98 10.01
N ILE A 377 -8.76 6.57 10.89
CA ILE A 377 -8.51 6.57 12.35
C ILE A 377 -8.48 5.14 12.90
N GLY A 378 -9.42 4.28 12.47
CA GLY A 378 -9.45 2.87 12.89
C GLY A 378 -8.20 2.10 12.45
N ASN A 379 -7.77 2.28 11.20
CA ASN A 379 -6.58 1.64 10.67
C ASN A 379 -5.31 2.13 11.35
N LEU A 380 -5.17 3.44 11.56
CA LEU A 380 -4.00 4.00 12.23
C LEU A 380 -3.89 3.49 13.68
N LYS A 381 -5.00 3.43 14.42
CA LYS A 381 -5.02 2.82 15.76
C LYS A 381 -4.55 1.37 15.72
N THR A 382 -5.08 0.59 14.79
CA THR A 382 -4.68 -0.82 14.63
C THR A 382 -3.17 -0.96 14.36
N LEU A 383 -2.63 -0.13 13.47
CA LEU A 383 -1.19 -0.11 13.17
C LEU A 383 -0.34 0.26 14.40
N LEU A 384 -0.75 1.27 15.17
CA LEU A 384 -0.04 1.68 16.39
C LEU A 384 -0.05 0.58 17.46
N GLU A 385 -1.20 -0.11 17.62
CA GLU A 385 -1.32 -1.23 18.55
C GLU A 385 -0.42 -2.41 18.14
N GLU A 386 -0.38 -2.77 16.87
CA GLU A 386 0.51 -3.82 16.36
C GLU A 386 1.99 -3.50 16.58
N GLN A 387 2.40 -2.25 16.32
CA GLN A 387 3.76 -1.79 16.60
C GLN A 387 4.09 -1.88 18.09
N PHE A 388 3.14 -1.50 18.96
CA PHE A 388 3.29 -1.61 20.40
C PHE A 388 3.47 -3.07 20.87
N PHE A 389 2.69 -4.01 20.31
CA PHE A 389 2.83 -5.44 20.62
C PHE A 389 4.19 -5.99 20.18
N LYS A 390 4.66 -5.64 18.97
CA LYS A 390 6.00 -6.03 18.47
C LYS A 390 7.12 -5.54 19.39
N LEU A 391 7.00 -4.34 19.95
CA LEU A 391 8.00 -3.77 20.87
C LEU A 391 7.97 -4.42 22.27
N SER A 392 6.78 -4.76 22.76
CA SER A 392 6.57 -5.33 24.09
C SER A 392 7.02 -6.79 24.19
N ALA A 393 6.95 -7.56 23.10
CA ALA A 393 7.42 -8.95 23.04
C ALA A 393 8.94 -9.10 23.28
N GLY A 394 9.74 -8.05 23.08
CA GLY A 394 11.20 -8.12 23.07
C GLY A 394 11.95 -7.61 24.30
N ARG A 395 11.36 -6.78 25.19
CA ARG A 395 12.13 -6.11 26.28
C ARG A 395 11.31 -5.88 27.55
N ARG A 396 11.73 -6.50 28.68
CA ARG A 396 11.08 -6.40 30.01
C ARG A 396 11.16 -5.04 30.72
N ASN A 397 11.90 -4.05 30.22
CA ASN A 397 12.25 -2.83 30.99
C ASN A 397 12.04 -1.49 30.23
N LYS A 398 11.01 -1.32 29.40
CA LYS A 398 10.82 -0.04 28.68
C LYS A 398 9.75 0.85 29.31
N LEU A 399 10.04 2.16 29.30
CA LEU A 399 9.19 3.26 29.73
C LEU A 399 7.72 3.07 29.29
N ILE A 400 6.81 3.49 30.17
CA ILE A 400 5.37 3.60 29.92
C ILE A 400 5.16 4.66 28.82
N ILE A 401 5.22 4.23 27.56
CA ILE A 401 4.68 4.98 26.42
C ILE A 401 3.20 4.60 26.34
N ASN A 402 2.29 5.56 26.17
CA ASN A 402 0.88 5.21 26.07
C ASN A 402 0.66 4.37 24.80
N LYS A 403 -0.30 3.44 24.85
CA LYS A 403 -0.57 2.49 23.76
C LYS A 403 -0.91 3.16 22.42
N THR A 404 -1.34 4.41 22.43
CA THR A 404 -1.92 5.12 21.28
C THR A 404 -1.11 6.36 20.83
N ASP A 405 0.02 6.61 21.48
CA ASP A 405 0.90 7.73 21.15
C ASP A 405 1.51 7.52 19.74
N ALA A 406 1.26 8.46 18.82
CA ALA A 406 1.81 8.43 17.46
C ALA A 406 2.75 9.62 17.24
N THR A 407 3.89 9.42 16.61
CA THR A 407 4.74 10.54 16.19
C THR A 407 4.11 11.28 15.01
N TYR A 408 4.40 12.58 14.87
CA TYR A 408 3.91 13.35 13.71
C TYR A 408 4.33 12.70 12.38
N ASN A 409 5.55 12.17 12.30
CA ASN A 409 6.05 11.51 11.09
C ASN A 409 5.29 10.21 10.77
N GLU A 410 4.88 9.42 11.76
CA GLU A 410 4.07 8.21 11.53
C GLU A 410 2.68 8.58 11.01
N VAL A 411 2.05 9.60 11.59
CA VAL A 411 0.76 10.12 11.12
C VAL A 411 0.88 10.69 9.70
N GLN A 412 1.94 11.45 9.43
CA GLN A 412 2.23 12.00 8.12
C GLN A 412 2.44 10.89 7.08
N ASN A 413 3.32 9.92 7.34
CA ASN A 413 3.58 8.81 6.42
C ASN A 413 2.30 7.99 6.18
N PHE A 414 1.47 7.78 7.20
CA PHE A 414 0.19 7.08 7.05
C PHE A 414 -0.78 7.82 6.12
N ILE A 415 -1.02 9.11 6.37
CA ILE A 415 -1.90 9.95 5.54
C ILE A 415 -1.40 10.02 4.11
N LEU A 416 -0.10 10.26 3.93
CA LEU A 416 0.54 10.35 2.62
C LEU A 416 0.47 9.02 1.84
N SER A 417 0.64 7.89 2.52
CA SER A 417 0.52 6.57 1.89
C SER A 417 -0.91 6.28 1.45
N TYR A 418 -1.90 6.68 2.26
CA TYR A 418 -3.31 6.56 1.91
C TYR A 418 -3.66 7.42 0.68
N ASP A 419 -3.22 8.68 0.66
CA ASP A 419 -3.45 9.60 -0.46
C ASP A 419 -2.79 9.10 -1.75
N LEU A 420 -1.55 8.61 -1.66
CA LEU A 420 -0.83 8.03 -2.78
C LEU A 420 -1.56 6.79 -3.35
N LEU A 421 -2.05 5.90 -2.48
CA LEU A 421 -2.79 4.71 -2.91
C LEU A 421 -4.11 5.10 -3.58
N ALA A 422 -4.81 6.10 -3.05
CA ALA A 422 -6.04 6.61 -3.65
C ALA A 422 -5.77 7.24 -5.02
N HIS A 423 -4.68 8.01 -5.16
CA HIS A 423 -4.27 8.59 -6.44
C HIS A 423 -3.85 7.52 -7.45
N GLU A 424 -3.07 6.51 -7.02
CA GLU A 424 -2.70 5.36 -7.87
C GLU A 424 -3.94 4.61 -8.37
N ALA A 425 -4.92 4.38 -7.50
CA ALA A 425 -6.20 3.76 -7.89
C ALA A 425 -7.01 4.66 -8.86
N TYR A 426 -6.95 5.98 -8.67
CA TYR A 426 -7.66 6.95 -9.51
C TYR A 426 -7.06 7.06 -10.92
N ILE A 427 -5.74 6.99 -11.08
CA ILE A 427 -5.09 7.04 -12.40
C ILE A 427 -4.84 5.65 -13.01
N GLY A 428 -5.03 4.59 -12.23
CA GLY A 428 -4.76 3.20 -12.63
C GLY A 428 -5.36 2.79 -13.99
N PRO A 429 -6.62 3.14 -14.31
CA PRO A 429 -7.21 2.83 -15.61
C PRO A 429 -6.45 3.46 -16.78
N LEU A 430 -6.00 4.71 -16.65
CA LEU A 430 -5.18 5.37 -17.67
C LEU A 430 -3.79 4.71 -17.76
N TRP A 431 -3.18 4.36 -16.61
CA TRP A 431 -1.91 3.63 -16.59
C TRP A 431 -2.01 2.27 -17.28
N ASN A 432 -3.13 1.56 -17.15
CA ASN A 432 -3.36 0.30 -17.86
C ASN A 432 -3.40 0.49 -19.38
N GLU A 433 -4.07 1.54 -19.87
CA GLU A 433 -4.09 1.85 -21.31
C GLU A 433 -2.69 2.26 -21.82
N PHE A 434 -1.96 3.06 -21.04
CA PHE A 434 -0.61 3.48 -21.37
C PHE A 434 0.36 2.30 -21.42
N SER A 435 0.42 1.48 -20.37
CA SER A 435 1.32 0.32 -20.25
C SER A 435 1.00 -0.80 -21.22
N ALA A 436 -0.23 -0.91 -21.72
CA ALA A 436 -0.57 -1.83 -22.79
C ALA A 436 0.07 -1.46 -24.14
N ILE A 437 0.48 -0.19 -24.29
CA ILE A 437 1.02 0.38 -25.53
C ILE A 437 2.52 0.61 -25.44
N ASP A 438 3.02 1.05 -24.28
CA ASP A 438 4.45 1.19 -23.97
C ASP A 438 5.12 -0.19 -23.82
N THR A 439 5.51 -0.78 -24.95
CA THR A 439 6.03 -2.16 -24.99
C THR A 439 7.45 -2.33 -24.45
N ASP A 440 8.26 -1.27 -24.40
CA ASP A 440 9.61 -1.28 -23.85
C ASP A 440 9.71 -0.77 -22.41
N GLU A 441 8.58 -0.37 -21.82
CA GLU A 441 8.43 0.06 -20.42
C GLU A 441 9.34 1.25 -20.08
N ASP A 442 9.63 2.13 -21.06
CA ASP A 442 10.51 3.28 -20.86
C ASP A 442 9.76 4.54 -20.41
N GLY A 443 8.42 4.48 -20.39
CA GLY A 443 7.54 5.58 -20.00
C GLY A 443 7.28 6.58 -21.11
N ILE A 444 7.65 6.28 -22.34
CA ILE A 444 7.52 7.14 -23.51
C ILE A 444 6.75 6.40 -24.61
N ILE A 445 5.82 7.09 -25.25
CA ILE A 445 5.09 6.58 -26.41
C ILE A 445 5.30 7.50 -27.61
N SER A 446 5.44 6.87 -28.78
CA SER A 446 5.47 7.56 -30.09
C SER A 446 4.11 8.12 -30.49
N ILE A 447 4.06 8.96 -31.53
CA ILE A 447 2.80 9.50 -32.07
C ILE A 447 1.84 8.37 -32.49
N GLU A 448 2.34 7.30 -33.12
CA GLU A 448 1.51 6.17 -33.54
C GLU A 448 0.94 5.38 -32.34
N GLU A 449 1.72 5.26 -31.28
CA GLU A 449 1.30 4.63 -30.02
C GLU A 449 0.28 5.50 -29.28
N PHE A 450 0.53 6.80 -29.20
CA PHE A 450 -0.42 7.77 -28.65
C PHE A 450 -1.75 7.75 -29.42
N ARG A 451 -1.71 7.65 -30.75
CA ARG A 451 -2.93 7.49 -31.58
C ARG A 451 -3.70 6.24 -31.20
N LYS A 452 -3.02 5.09 -31.06
CA LYS A 452 -3.67 3.84 -30.63
C LYS A 452 -4.30 3.99 -29.24
N MET A 453 -3.65 4.69 -28.33
CA MET A 453 -4.18 4.94 -26.97
C MET A 453 -5.45 5.77 -27.03
N VAL A 454 -5.42 6.87 -27.78
CA VAL A 454 -6.57 7.76 -27.98
C VAL A 454 -7.73 7.02 -28.65
N ALA A 455 -7.44 6.14 -29.62
CA ALA A 455 -8.44 5.27 -30.24
C ALA A 455 -9.06 4.27 -29.25
N ASN A 456 -8.25 3.63 -28.39
CA ASN A 456 -8.72 2.68 -27.37
C ASN A 456 -9.63 3.35 -26.33
N ILE A 457 -9.32 4.60 -25.96
CA ILE A 457 -10.14 5.42 -25.06
C ILE A 457 -11.43 5.90 -25.75
N GLY A 458 -11.51 5.82 -27.09
CA GLY A 458 -12.69 6.20 -27.86
C GLY A 458 -12.73 7.69 -28.26
N MET A 459 -11.56 8.31 -28.40
CA MET A 459 -11.41 9.75 -28.67
C MET A 459 -10.64 10.05 -29.98
N GLU A 460 -10.65 9.12 -30.95
CA GLU A 460 -9.90 9.26 -32.21
C GLU A 460 -10.29 10.53 -32.99
N ASP A 461 -11.53 11.00 -32.88
CA ASP A 461 -12.03 12.23 -33.50
C ASP A 461 -11.34 13.50 -32.96
N ARG A 462 -10.74 13.43 -31.77
CA ARG A 462 -10.04 14.53 -31.11
C ARG A 462 -8.52 14.43 -31.20
N PHE A 463 -8.00 13.41 -31.88
CA PHE A 463 -6.56 13.09 -31.91
C PHE A 463 -5.68 14.30 -32.23
N ASP A 464 -5.95 15.02 -33.32
CA ASP A 464 -5.11 16.13 -33.77
C ASP A 464 -5.04 17.27 -32.74
N ARG A 465 -6.14 17.51 -32.01
CA ARG A 465 -6.19 18.53 -30.94
C ARG A 465 -5.41 18.09 -29.71
N LEU A 466 -5.56 16.82 -29.31
CA LEU A 466 -4.84 16.25 -28.18
C LEU A 466 -3.34 16.23 -28.45
N LEU A 467 -2.93 15.84 -29.66
CA LEU A 467 -1.53 15.85 -30.10
C LEU A 467 -0.94 17.27 -30.06
N ALA A 468 -1.65 18.26 -30.61
CA ALA A 468 -1.20 19.66 -30.57
C ALA A 468 -1.07 20.23 -29.15
N THR A 469 -1.80 19.65 -28.18
CA THR A 469 -1.74 20.07 -26.77
C THR A 469 -0.57 19.41 -26.04
N ILE A 470 -0.34 18.13 -26.28
CA ILE A 470 0.65 17.33 -25.55
C ILE A 470 2.06 17.43 -26.13
N ASP A 471 2.17 17.58 -27.46
CA ASP A 471 3.44 17.74 -28.18
C ASP A 471 3.40 18.97 -29.09
N PRO A 472 3.34 20.20 -28.53
CA PRO A 472 3.23 21.43 -29.31
C PRO A 472 4.44 21.73 -30.20
N ASN A 473 5.57 21.04 -29.97
CA ASN A 473 6.84 21.23 -30.67
C ASN A 473 7.14 20.12 -31.69
N ASP A 474 6.22 19.18 -31.90
CA ASP A 474 6.40 18.04 -32.82
C ASP A 474 7.70 17.25 -32.52
N THR A 475 7.94 16.99 -31.23
CA THR A 475 9.10 16.23 -30.76
C THR A 475 8.99 14.75 -31.13
N GLY A 476 7.78 14.26 -31.39
CA GLY A 476 7.50 12.90 -31.86
C GLY A 476 7.22 11.90 -30.74
N TYR A 477 7.27 12.33 -29.49
CA TYR A 477 7.15 11.44 -28.33
C TYR A 477 6.43 12.14 -27.18
N THR A 478 5.86 11.34 -26.30
CA THR A 478 5.11 11.83 -25.14
C THR A 478 5.35 10.91 -23.95
N ASN A 479 5.61 11.46 -22.77
CA ASN A 479 5.79 10.65 -21.55
C ASN A 479 4.46 10.45 -20.79
N PHE A 480 4.46 9.51 -19.84
CA PHE A 480 3.29 9.21 -19.01
C PHE A 480 2.76 10.43 -18.22
N SER A 481 3.65 11.27 -17.66
CA SER A 481 3.25 12.45 -16.88
C SER A 481 2.49 13.47 -17.72
N ASP A 482 2.92 13.67 -18.97
CA ASP A 482 2.26 14.54 -19.93
C ASP A 482 0.88 13.98 -20.31
N CYS A 483 0.74 12.66 -20.46
CA CYS A 483 -0.55 12.00 -20.69
C CYS A 483 -1.52 12.20 -19.53
N VAL A 484 -1.06 11.98 -18.29
CA VAL A 484 -1.88 12.21 -17.10
C VAL A 484 -2.32 13.67 -17.04
N THR A 485 -1.40 14.62 -17.26
CA THR A 485 -1.72 16.05 -17.25
C THR A 485 -2.77 16.39 -18.30
N LEU A 486 -2.60 15.92 -19.55
CA LEU A 486 -3.59 16.12 -20.62
C LEU A 486 -4.97 15.59 -20.23
N PHE A 487 -5.06 14.32 -19.82
CA PHE A 487 -6.34 13.67 -19.54
C PHE A 487 -6.99 14.08 -18.21
N MET A 488 -6.24 14.72 -17.31
CA MET A 488 -6.80 15.38 -16.13
C MET A 488 -7.62 16.62 -16.51
N TYR A 489 -7.24 17.35 -17.56
CA TYR A 489 -7.91 18.59 -17.97
C TYR A 489 -8.85 18.41 -19.18
N GLU A 490 -8.65 17.36 -19.96
CA GLU A 490 -9.54 17.03 -21.07
C GLU A 490 -10.91 16.55 -20.54
N MET A 491 -11.98 17.17 -21.03
CA MET A 491 -13.35 16.91 -20.59
C MET A 491 -14.15 16.09 -21.61
N VAL A 492 -14.94 15.16 -21.11
CA VAL A 492 -15.88 14.33 -21.87
C VAL A 492 -17.28 14.45 -21.27
N THR A 493 -18.29 14.38 -22.13
CA THR A 493 -19.70 14.39 -21.72
C THR A 493 -20.11 12.95 -21.40
N ALA A 494 -20.49 12.70 -20.15
CA ALA A 494 -21.01 11.41 -19.71
C ALA A 494 -22.46 11.19 -20.17
N ASP A 495 -22.99 9.98 -19.98
CA ASP A 495 -24.35 9.58 -20.39
C ASP A 495 -25.46 10.43 -19.76
N ASP A 496 -25.19 11.06 -18.62
CA ASP A 496 -26.08 11.97 -17.90
C ASP A 496 -25.90 13.45 -18.29
N GLU A 497 -25.20 13.71 -19.40
CA GLU A 497 -24.83 15.04 -19.90
C GLU A 497 -23.87 15.82 -18.99
N THR A 498 -23.32 15.20 -17.94
CA THR A 498 -22.32 15.87 -17.09
C THR A 498 -20.95 15.89 -17.76
N GLU A 499 -20.26 17.03 -17.69
CA GLU A 499 -18.87 17.13 -18.13
C GLU A 499 -17.94 16.64 -17.01
N ILE A 500 -17.18 15.58 -17.28
CA ILE A 500 -16.18 15.02 -16.37
C ILE A 500 -14.83 14.88 -17.09
N SER A 501 -13.73 14.86 -16.34
CA SER A 501 -12.42 14.61 -16.94
C SER A 501 -12.30 13.21 -17.51
N VAL A 502 -11.44 13.02 -18.52
CA VAL A 502 -11.20 11.70 -19.13
C VAL A 502 -10.76 10.68 -18.08
N ILE A 503 -9.88 11.05 -17.14
CA ILE A 503 -9.47 10.13 -16.06
C ILE A 503 -10.65 9.74 -15.18
N ASN A 504 -11.52 10.68 -14.82
CA ASN A 504 -12.70 10.37 -14.00
C ASN A 504 -13.70 9.48 -14.76
N TRP A 505 -13.86 9.70 -16.06
CA TRP A 505 -14.68 8.87 -16.94
C TRP A 505 -14.12 7.44 -17.05
N LEU A 506 -12.81 7.29 -17.26
CA LEU A 506 -12.13 5.98 -17.29
C LEU A 506 -12.30 5.25 -15.96
N SER A 507 -12.10 5.95 -14.85
CA SER A 507 -12.22 5.37 -13.50
C SER A 507 -13.64 4.99 -13.11
N SER A 508 -14.65 5.67 -13.67
CA SER A 508 -16.05 5.29 -13.50
C SER A 508 -16.39 4.07 -14.38
N SER A 509 -15.99 4.10 -15.65
CA SER A 509 -16.28 3.03 -16.62
C SER A 509 -15.60 1.70 -16.27
N HIS A 510 -14.40 1.74 -15.68
CA HIS A 510 -13.67 0.54 -15.30
C HIS A 510 -14.33 -0.19 -14.12
N ARG A 511 -15.00 0.55 -13.21
CA ARG A 511 -15.77 -0.10 -12.14
C ARG A 511 -16.87 -0.95 -12.74
N ASP A 512 -17.62 -0.44 -13.71
CA ASP A 512 -18.72 -1.18 -14.31
C ASP A 512 -18.24 -2.43 -15.06
N ARG A 513 -17.12 -2.36 -15.79
CA ARG A 513 -16.57 -3.51 -16.53
C ARG A 513 -16.07 -4.65 -15.64
N VAL A 514 -15.64 -4.38 -14.41
CA VAL A 514 -15.19 -5.41 -13.47
C VAL A 514 -16.36 -6.15 -12.81
N PHE A 515 -17.56 -5.56 -12.82
CA PHE A 515 -18.76 -6.16 -12.23
C PHE A 515 -19.66 -6.92 -13.22
N TYR A 516 -19.32 -6.96 -14.51
CA TYR A 516 -19.98 -7.77 -15.55
C TYR A 516 -19.02 -8.83 -16.09
#